data_AF-A0A7V8WCZ6-F1
#
_entry.id   AF-A0A7V8WCZ6-F1
#
_cell.length_a   1.000
_cell.length_b   1.000
_cell.length_c   1.000
_cell.angle_alpha   90.00
_cell.angle_beta   90.00
_cell.angle_gamma   90.00
#
_symmetry.space_group_name_H-M   'P 1'
#
loop_
_entity.id
_entity.type
_entity.pdbx_description
1 polymer ?
#
loop_
_entity_poly.entity_id
_entity_poly.type
_entity_poly.pdbx_seq_one_letter_code
_entity_poly.pdbx_strand_id
1 'polypeptide(L)'
;MIVALWLLAVQGVIGAFDTLYYHEWRAQLPARGEQSASELKLHAARDFFYAVLFSTLPWLAWHGRWVLVLVGVLIAKIILTLTDFVVEITARKALGDVYAGERVTHAIMGILYGAMVACLIPVLIRWWQLPTALLMTAPDIPDALRWGLVIMAAGVSASGLRDLYAAYGLPHGGWPWR
;
A
#
# COMPACT_ATOMS: atom_id res chain seq x y z
N MET A 1 8.56 -12.38 12.43
CA MET A 1 8.64 -11.05 11.79
C MET A 1 9.30 -11.10 10.41
N ILE A 2 10.46 -11.76 10.25
CA ILE A 2 11.16 -11.85 8.94
C ILE A 2 10.26 -12.31 7.78
N VAL A 3 9.44 -13.36 7.98
CA VAL A 3 8.49 -13.86 6.97
C VAL A 3 7.47 -12.79 6.58
N ALA A 4 6.90 -12.08 7.56
CA ALA A 4 5.96 -10.99 7.30
C ALA A 4 6.62 -9.86 6.50
N LEU A 5 7.90 -9.55 6.77
CA LEU A 5 8.63 -8.51 6.02
C LEU A 5 8.96 -8.93 4.59
N TRP A 6 9.26 -10.21 4.35
CA TRP A 6 9.39 -10.73 2.99
C TRP A 6 8.07 -10.70 2.22
N LEU A 7 6.97 -11.12 2.86
CA LEU A 7 5.63 -11.03 2.26
C LEU A 7 5.26 -9.57 1.96
N LEU A 8 5.60 -8.64 2.86
CA LEU A 8 5.42 -7.21 2.64
C LEU A 8 6.27 -6.69 1.48
N ALA A 9 7.52 -7.15 1.33
CA ALA A 9 8.37 -6.77 0.20
C ALA A 9 7.81 -7.29 -1.14
N VAL A 10 7.39 -8.56 -1.20
CA VAL A 10 6.74 -9.14 -2.38
C VAL A 10 5.46 -8.39 -2.73
N GLN A 11 4.66 -8.06 -1.71
CA GLN A 11 3.48 -7.21 -1.86
C GLN A 11 3.83 -5.85 -2.47
N GLY A 12 4.94 -5.22 -2.04
CA GLY A 12 5.42 -3.96 -2.60
C GLY A 12 5.83 -4.07 -4.08
N VAL A 13 6.47 -5.16 -4.48
CA VAL A 13 6.83 -5.42 -5.89
C VAL A 13 5.58 -5.58 -6.75
N ILE A 14 4.61 -6.38 -6.30
CA ILE A 14 3.37 -6.61 -7.05
C ILE A 14 2.52 -5.34 -7.11
N GLY A 15 2.45 -4.58 -6.00
CA GLY A 15 1.77 -3.28 -5.97
C GLY A 15 2.42 -2.27 -6.92
N ALA A 16 3.75 -2.21 -6.98
CA ALA A 16 4.44 -1.37 -7.95
C ALA A 16 4.15 -1.79 -9.40
N PHE A 17 4.06 -3.09 -9.67
CA PHE A 17 3.62 -3.58 -10.98
C PHE A 17 2.18 -3.14 -11.28
N ASP A 18 1.26 -3.28 -10.34
CA ASP A 18 -0.14 -2.87 -10.50
C ASP A 18 -0.25 -1.38 -10.88
N THR A 19 0.41 -0.51 -10.11
CA THR A 19 0.44 0.93 -10.36
C THR A 19 1.08 1.27 -11.71
N LEU A 20 2.28 0.76 -11.98
CA LEU A 20 3.02 1.15 -13.20
C LEU A 20 2.39 0.57 -14.47
N TYR A 21 1.92 -0.68 -14.40
CA TYR A 21 1.39 -1.36 -15.56
C TYR A 21 -0.09 -1.04 -15.79
N TYR A 22 -0.95 -1.27 -14.81
CA TYR A 22 -2.39 -1.11 -15.00
C TYR A 22 -2.81 0.34 -14.86
N HIS A 23 -2.39 1.04 -13.81
CA HIS A 23 -2.90 2.38 -13.51
C HIS A 23 -2.28 3.45 -14.40
N GLU A 24 -0.95 3.43 -14.55
CA GLU A 24 -0.21 4.40 -15.35
C GLU A 24 -0.27 4.06 -16.85
N TRP A 25 0.26 2.90 -17.24
CA TRP A 25 0.44 2.62 -18.68
C TRP A 25 -0.85 2.26 -19.41
N ARG A 26 -1.64 1.32 -18.87
CA ARG A 26 -2.84 0.78 -19.54
C ARG A 26 -4.04 1.71 -19.39
N ALA A 27 -4.37 2.08 -18.14
CA ALA A 27 -5.54 2.89 -17.84
C ALA A 27 -5.30 4.39 -18.00
N GLN A 28 -4.06 4.83 -17.78
CA GLN A 28 -3.68 6.24 -17.74
C GLN A 28 -4.55 7.03 -16.76
N LEU A 29 -4.76 6.44 -15.57
CA LEU A 29 -5.63 6.99 -14.52
C LEU A 29 -5.39 8.47 -14.22
N PRO A 30 -4.13 8.94 -14.10
CA PRO A 30 -3.88 10.35 -13.80
C PRO A 30 -4.44 11.33 -14.86
N ALA A 31 -4.64 10.88 -16.10
CA ALA A 31 -5.18 11.71 -17.19
C ALA A 31 -6.70 11.60 -17.37
N ARG A 32 -7.41 10.80 -16.56
CA ARG A 32 -8.88 10.65 -16.67
C ARG A 32 -9.67 11.71 -15.90
N GLY A 33 -9.01 12.64 -15.22
CA GLY A 33 -9.64 13.77 -14.55
C GLY A 33 -10.63 13.34 -13.45
N GLU A 34 -11.79 13.98 -13.39
CA GLU A 34 -12.80 13.72 -12.35
C GLU A 34 -13.28 12.26 -12.31
N GLN A 35 -13.21 11.56 -13.45
CA GLN A 35 -13.67 10.18 -13.55
C GLN A 35 -12.86 9.21 -12.66
N SER A 36 -11.54 9.41 -12.57
CA SER A 36 -10.64 8.59 -11.74
C SER A 36 -10.31 9.21 -10.40
N ALA A 37 -10.75 10.44 -10.13
CA ALA A 37 -10.35 11.18 -8.92
C ALA A 37 -10.72 10.48 -7.61
N SER A 38 -11.84 9.75 -7.56
CA SER A 38 -12.23 8.98 -6.37
C SER A 38 -11.30 7.79 -6.11
N GLU A 39 -10.95 7.05 -7.17
CA GLU A 39 -10.02 5.92 -7.14
C GLU A 39 -8.60 6.38 -6.80
N LEU A 40 -8.10 7.45 -7.44
CA LEU A 40 -6.79 8.03 -7.14
C LEU A 40 -6.65 8.50 -5.68
N LYS A 41 -7.73 9.01 -5.07
CA LYS A 41 -7.71 9.36 -3.64
C LYS A 41 -7.57 8.12 -2.75
N LEU A 42 -8.22 7.01 -3.11
CA LEU A 42 -8.07 5.74 -2.40
C LEU A 42 -6.66 5.18 -2.56
N HIS A 43 -6.11 5.22 -3.78
CA HIS A 43 -4.73 4.81 -4.05
C HIS A 43 -3.73 5.63 -3.25
N ALA A 44 -3.87 6.97 -3.25
CA ALA A 44 -3.03 7.84 -2.44
C ALA A 44 -3.10 7.48 -0.95
N ALA A 45 -4.30 7.27 -0.41
CA ALA A 45 -4.47 6.87 1.00
C ALA A 45 -3.80 5.51 1.29
N ARG A 46 -3.99 4.52 0.40
CA ARG A 46 -3.38 3.20 0.50
C ARG A 46 -1.86 3.29 0.48
N ASP A 47 -1.31 4.11 -0.40
CA ASP A 47 0.13 4.34 -0.57
C ASP A 47 0.74 4.97 0.68
N PHE A 48 0.09 5.95 1.31
CA PHE A 48 0.55 6.49 2.59
C PHE A 48 0.59 5.46 3.71
N PHE A 49 -0.41 4.58 3.81
CA PHE A 49 -0.37 3.49 4.79
C PHE A 49 0.73 2.47 4.48
N TYR A 50 0.97 2.13 3.22
CA TYR A 50 2.13 1.31 2.84
C TYR A 50 3.46 2.02 3.16
N ALA A 51 3.58 3.33 2.92
CA ALA A 51 4.77 4.10 3.28
C ALA A 51 5.08 3.99 4.77
N VAL A 52 4.06 4.10 5.64
CA VAL A 52 4.21 3.87 7.08
C VAL A 52 4.70 2.44 7.36
N LEU A 53 4.08 1.41 6.78
CA LEU A 53 4.49 0.02 7.04
C LEU A 53 5.92 -0.27 6.57
N PHE A 54 6.27 0.17 5.36
CA PHE A 54 7.58 -0.02 4.76
C PHE A 54 8.70 0.72 5.51
N SER A 55 8.42 1.94 5.99
CA SER A 55 9.40 2.75 6.70
C SER A 55 9.54 2.41 8.18
N THR A 56 8.51 1.82 8.81
CA THR A 56 8.52 1.60 10.27
C THR A 56 8.73 0.16 10.67
N LEU A 57 8.11 -0.83 10.02
CA LEU A 57 8.25 -2.24 10.45
C LEU A 57 9.69 -2.79 10.41
N PRO A 58 10.58 -2.40 9.48
CA PRO A 58 11.97 -2.85 9.53
C PRO A 58 12.83 -2.14 10.58
N TRP A 59 12.33 -1.07 11.22
CA TRP A 59 13.14 -0.21 12.11
C TRP A 59 12.56 -0.01 13.50
N LEU A 60 11.26 -0.21 13.70
CA LEU A 60 10.57 0.13 14.94
C LEU A 60 9.86 -1.09 15.52
N ALA A 61 9.97 -1.25 16.83
CA ALA A 61 9.10 -2.13 17.59
C ALA A 61 7.98 -1.33 18.26
N TRP A 62 6.74 -1.73 17.97
CA TRP A 62 5.52 -1.03 18.38
C TRP A 62 4.99 -1.59 19.70
N HIS A 63 5.70 -1.37 20.82
CA HIS A 63 5.35 -1.98 22.09
C HIS A 63 4.11 -1.35 22.77
N GLY A 64 3.38 -2.17 23.53
CA GLY A 64 2.23 -1.76 24.31
C GLY A 64 1.13 -1.12 23.46
N ARG A 65 0.64 0.05 23.86
CA ARG A 65 -0.50 0.73 23.19
C ARG A 65 -0.22 1.12 21.74
N TRP A 66 1.04 1.23 21.33
CA TRP A 66 1.40 1.49 19.93
C TRP A 66 0.95 0.36 18.98
N VAL A 67 0.80 -0.88 19.48
CA VAL A 67 0.18 -1.97 18.71
C VAL A 67 -1.19 -1.58 18.17
N LEU A 68 -2.01 -0.82 18.92
CA LEU A 68 -3.34 -0.40 18.48
C LEU A 68 -3.28 0.50 17.24
N VAL A 69 -2.29 1.38 17.16
CA VAL A 69 -2.08 2.25 16.00
C VAL A 69 -1.68 1.42 14.79
N LEU A 70 -0.74 0.48 14.97
CA LEU A 70 -0.32 -0.41 13.89
C LEU A 70 -1.47 -1.31 13.41
N VAL A 71 -2.26 -1.88 14.33
CA VAL A 71 -3.48 -2.64 13.99
C VAL A 71 -4.49 -1.76 13.26
N GLY A 72 -4.66 -0.50 13.68
CA GLY A 72 -5.48 0.48 12.97
C GLY A 72 -5.03 0.70 11.53
N VAL A 73 -3.73 0.84 11.29
CA VAL A 73 -3.15 0.92 9.92
C VAL A 73 -3.46 -0.34 9.11
N LEU A 74 -3.31 -1.53 9.71
CA LEU A 74 -3.58 -2.79 9.02
C LEU A 74 -5.07 -2.92 8.64
N ILE A 75 -5.97 -2.59 9.56
CA ILE A 75 -7.43 -2.61 9.32
C ILE A 75 -7.82 -1.56 8.29
N ALA A 76 -7.31 -0.34 8.39
CA ALA A 76 -7.59 0.73 7.44
C ALA A 76 -7.23 0.31 6.01
N LYS A 77 -6.11 -0.41 5.83
CA LYS A 77 -5.75 -0.95 4.53
C LYS A 77 -6.73 -1.99 4.00
N ILE A 78 -7.22 -2.89 4.84
CA ILE A 78 -8.26 -3.86 4.45
C ILE A 78 -9.50 -3.11 3.97
N ILE A 79 -9.96 -2.12 4.74
CA ILE A 79 -11.13 -1.31 4.39
C ILE A 79 -10.91 -0.57 3.08
N LEU A 80 -9.75 0.06 2.89
CA LEU A 80 -9.41 0.77 1.66
C LEU A 80 -9.41 -0.17 0.46
N THR A 81 -8.77 -1.34 0.55
CA THR A 81 -8.77 -2.34 -0.55
C THR A 81 -10.18 -2.83 -0.88
N LEU A 82 -11.02 -3.10 0.12
CA LEU A 82 -12.40 -3.50 -0.13
C LEU A 82 -13.24 -2.35 -0.73
N THR A 83 -12.97 -1.12 -0.32
CA THR A 83 -13.62 0.07 -0.88
C THR A 83 -13.20 0.30 -2.32
N ASP A 84 -11.92 0.06 -2.64
CA ASP A 84 -11.35 0.12 -3.98
C ASP A 84 -12.15 -0.75 -4.95
N PHE A 85 -12.35 -2.02 -4.60
CA PHE A 85 -13.13 -2.96 -5.41
C PHE A 85 -14.56 -2.47 -5.70
N VAL A 86 -15.17 -1.73 -4.77
CA VAL A 86 -16.51 -1.18 -4.95
C VAL A 86 -16.47 0.08 -5.82
N VAL A 87 -15.50 0.97 -5.59
CA VAL A 87 -15.35 2.22 -6.33
C VAL A 87 -14.99 1.97 -7.78
N GLU A 88 -14.10 1.02 -8.06
CA GLU A 88 -13.67 0.66 -9.40
C GLU A 88 -14.84 0.21 -10.29
N ILE A 89 -15.82 -0.52 -9.75
CA ILE A 89 -17.03 -0.94 -10.49
C ILE A 89 -17.74 0.27 -11.12
N THR A 90 -17.75 1.40 -10.43
CA THR A 90 -18.41 2.61 -10.89
C THR A 90 -17.46 3.49 -11.71
N ALA A 91 -16.27 3.77 -11.17
CA ALA A 91 -15.28 4.66 -11.78
C ALA A 91 -14.79 4.13 -13.15
N ARG A 92 -14.59 2.82 -13.27
CA ARG A 92 -14.07 2.17 -14.48
C ARG A 92 -15.12 1.72 -15.47
N LYS A 93 -16.42 1.82 -15.13
CA LYS A 93 -17.51 1.37 -16.02
C LYS A 93 -17.46 2.05 -17.39
N ALA A 94 -17.22 3.35 -17.42
CA ALA A 94 -17.10 4.11 -18.66
C ALA A 94 -15.74 3.95 -19.38
N LEU A 95 -14.77 3.26 -18.77
CA LEU A 95 -13.46 2.96 -19.35
C LEU A 95 -13.35 1.52 -19.89
N GLY A 96 -14.44 0.76 -19.88
CA GLY A 96 -14.44 -0.65 -20.29
C GLY A 96 -14.17 -1.65 -19.17
N ASP A 97 -14.36 -1.23 -17.91
CA ASP A 97 -14.14 -2.00 -16.67
C ASP A 97 -12.65 -2.28 -16.35
N VAL A 98 -12.38 -2.80 -15.15
CA VAL A 98 -11.04 -3.20 -14.67
C VAL A 98 -10.48 -4.33 -15.54
N TYR A 99 -9.19 -4.31 -15.83
CA TYR A 99 -8.60 -5.37 -16.65
C TYR A 99 -8.68 -6.73 -15.93
N ALA A 100 -8.91 -7.82 -16.68
CA ALA A 100 -8.96 -9.16 -16.08
C ALA A 100 -7.66 -9.52 -15.32
N GLY A 101 -6.50 -9.11 -15.85
CA GLY A 101 -5.22 -9.32 -15.17
C GLY A 101 -5.05 -8.48 -13.91
N GLU A 102 -5.59 -7.25 -13.89
CA GLU A 102 -5.59 -6.37 -12.71
C GLU A 102 -6.40 -7.00 -11.56
N ARG A 103 -7.58 -7.55 -11.86
CA ARG A 103 -8.37 -8.31 -10.88
C ARG A 103 -7.63 -9.50 -10.28
N VAL A 104 -6.90 -10.25 -11.11
CA VAL A 104 -6.09 -11.39 -10.64
C VAL A 104 -4.94 -10.89 -9.76
N THR A 105 -4.26 -9.81 -10.17
CA THR A 105 -3.21 -9.14 -9.38
C THR A 105 -3.74 -8.70 -8.02
N HIS A 106 -4.92 -8.09 -7.96
CA HIS A 106 -5.60 -7.68 -6.74
C HIS A 106 -5.93 -8.87 -5.82
N ALA A 107 -6.45 -9.96 -6.38
CA ALA A 107 -6.74 -11.16 -5.60
C ALA A 107 -5.46 -11.76 -4.97
N ILE A 108 -4.38 -11.83 -5.75
CA ILE A 108 -3.07 -12.30 -5.26
C ILE A 108 -2.55 -11.38 -4.15
N MET A 109 -2.63 -10.06 -4.35
CA MET A 109 -2.26 -9.06 -3.35
C MET A 109 -3.08 -9.19 -2.06
N GLY A 110 -4.38 -9.48 -2.16
CA GLY A 110 -5.23 -9.72 -0.99
C GLY A 110 -4.79 -10.94 -0.19
N ILE A 111 -4.47 -12.05 -0.87
CA ILE A 111 -3.98 -13.30 -0.24
C ILE A 111 -2.63 -13.06 0.43
N LEU A 112 -1.67 -12.43 -0.27
CA LEU A 112 -0.35 -12.14 0.26
C LEU A 112 -0.40 -11.18 1.46
N TYR A 113 -1.26 -10.17 1.40
CA TYR A 113 -1.47 -9.25 2.52
C TYR A 113 -2.06 -9.97 3.73
N GLY A 114 -3.07 -10.82 3.53
CA GLY A 114 -3.64 -11.65 4.59
C GLY A 114 -2.61 -12.57 5.24
N ALA A 115 -1.77 -13.23 4.44
CA ALA A 115 -0.67 -14.05 4.94
C ALA A 115 0.37 -13.22 5.71
N MET A 116 0.71 -12.03 5.21
CA MET A 116 1.63 -11.10 5.88
C MET A 116 1.11 -10.71 7.27
N VAL A 117 -0.17 -10.33 7.36
CA VAL A 117 -0.83 -9.99 8.62
C VAL A 117 -0.85 -11.19 9.56
N ALA A 118 -1.21 -12.39 9.07
CA ALA A 118 -1.22 -13.61 9.87
C ALA A 118 0.18 -13.92 10.47
N CYS A 119 1.24 -13.75 9.69
CA CYS A 119 2.62 -13.90 10.16
C CYS A 119 3.06 -12.79 11.13
N LEU A 120 2.38 -11.65 11.14
CA LEU A 120 2.65 -10.52 12.04
C LEU A 120 1.91 -10.65 13.36
N ILE A 121 0.75 -11.33 13.42
CA ILE A 121 -0.06 -11.50 14.65
C ILE A 121 0.75 -11.97 15.86
N PRO A 122 1.60 -13.02 15.79
CA PRO A 122 2.39 -13.43 16.96
C PRO A 122 3.36 -12.34 17.45
N VAL A 123 3.86 -11.50 16.54
CA VAL A 123 4.71 -10.35 16.88
C VAL A 123 3.91 -9.28 17.61
N LEU A 124 2.70 -8.98 17.12
CA LEU A 124 1.79 -8.01 17.75
C LEU A 124 1.37 -8.45 19.16
N ILE A 125 1.05 -9.73 19.35
CA ILE A 125 0.72 -10.29 20.67
C ILE A 125 1.89 -10.11 21.64
N ARG A 126 3.11 -10.43 21.21
CA ARG A 126 4.32 -10.24 22.03
C ARG A 126 4.56 -8.76 22.35
N TRP A 127 4.44 -7.88 21.35
CA TRP A 127 4.63 -6.44 21.55
C TRP A 127 3.58 -5.82 22.47
N TRP A 128 2.34 -6.31 22.43
CA TRP A 128 1.25 -5.86 23.31
C TRP A 128 1.54 -6.09 24.79
N GLN A 129 2.26 -7.16 25.13
CA GLN A 129 2.63 -7.51 26.51
C GLN A 129 3.76 -6.65 27.08
N LEU A 130 4.42 -5.82 26.25
CA LEU A 130 5.54 -4.99 26.65
C LEU A 130 5.09 -3.57 27.04
N PRO A 131 5.87 -2.84 27.86
CA PRO A 131 5.59 -1.44 28.19
C PRO A 131 5.43 -0.58 26.93
N THR A 132 4.53 0.40 26.97
CA THR A 132 4.25 1.26 25.81
C THR A 132 5.47 2.08 25.43
N ALA A 133 6.08 1.77 24.29
CA ALA A 133 7.24 2.47 23.76
C ALA A 133 7.35 2.24 22.23
N LEU A 134 7.86 3.24 21.52
CA LEU A 134 8.40 3.04 20.17
C LEU A 134 9.91 2.97 20.29
N LEU A 135 10.46 1.81 20.01
CA LEU A 135 11.90 1.59 20.11
C LEU A 135 12.46 1.38 18.71
N MET A 136 13.56 2.07 18.40
CA MET A 136 14.36 1.69 17.25
C MET A 136 14.94 0.31 17.53
N THR A 137 14.57 -0.64 16.68
CA THR A 137 15.09 -2.00 16.71
C THR A 137 15.72 -2.29 15.37
N ALA A 138 16.80 -3.07 15.37
CA ALA A 138 17.27 -3.74 14.18
C ALA A 138 16.74 -5.18 14.26
N PRO A 139 15.55 -5.49 13.70
CA PRO A 139 15.15 -6.87 13.51
C PRO A 139 16.27 -7.61 12.80
N ASP A 140 16.51 -8.86 13.16
CA ASP A 140 17.45 -9.71 12.44
C ASP A 140 16.88 -10.06 11.06
N ILE A 141 17.19 -9.20 10.08
CA ILE A 141 16.79 -9.31 8.67
C ILE A 141 17.96 -8.90 7.78
N PRO A 142 18.05 -9.44 6.55
CA PRO A 142 19.07 -9.02 5.60
C PRO A 142 19.00 -7.51 5.28
N ASP A 143 20.15 -6.86 5.17
CA ASP A 143 20.22 -5.42 4.84
C ASP A 143 19.55 -5.08 3.50
N ALA A 144 19.65 -5.99 2.52
CA ALA A 144 18.95 -5.86 1.24
C ALA A 144 17.42 -5.75 1.42
N LEU A 145 16.82 -6.54 2.32
CA LEU A 145 15.40 -6.45 2.62
C LEU A 145 15.08 -5.14 3.34
N ARG A 146 15.88 -4.78 4.36
CA ARG A 146 15.72 -3.54 5.13
C ARG A 146 15.70 -2.31 4.23
N TRP A 147 16.73 -2.16 3.39
CA TRP A 147 16.85 -1.03 2.48
C TRP A 147 15.89 -1.11 1.30
N GLY A 148 15.57 -2.32 0.83
CA GLY A 148 14.53 -2.53 -0.18
C GLY A 148 13.18 -1.99 0.27
N LEU A 149 12.79 -2.24 1.52
CA LEU A 149 11.56 -1.67 2.10
C LEU A 149 11.63 -0.15 2.19
N VAL A 150 12.78 0.45 2.51
CA VAL A 150 12.94 1.93 2.50
C VAL A 150 12.76 2.51 1.09
N ILE A 151 13.32 1.85 0.06
CA ILE A 151 13.13 2.25 -1.34
C ILE A 151 11.66 2.13 -1.73
N MET A 152 10.99 1.05 -1.33
CA MET A 152 9.55 0.89 -1.54
C MET A 152 8.75 1.99 -0.83
N ALA A 153 9.10 2.37 0.40
CA ALA A 153 8.46 3.46 1.12
C ALA A 153 8.57 4.79 0.35
N ALA A 154 9.75 5.10 -0.19
CA ALA A 154 9.95 6.30 -1.01
C ALA A 154 9.14 6.23 -2.32
N GLY A 155 9.14 5.07 -2.99
CA GLY A 155 8.40 4.83 -4.22
C GLY A 155 6.89 5.03 -4.05
N VAL A 156 6.29 4.36 -3.05
CA VAL A 156 4.85 4.52 -2.79
C VAL A 156 4.51 5.92 -2.27
N SER A 157 5.40 6.59 -1.54
CA SER A 157 5.17 7.99 -1.14
C SER A 157 5.12 8.92 -2.36
N ALA A 158 6.03 8.74 -3.31
CA ALA A 158 6.04 9.51 -4.55
C ALA A 158 4.80 9.20 -5.41
N SER A 159 4.43 7.92 -5.52
CA SER A 159 3.21 7.46 -6.20
C SER A 159 1.95 8.08 -5.59
N GLY A 160 1.77 7.96 -4.27
CA GLY A 160 0.59 8.49 -3.59
C GLY A 160 0.48 10.02 -3.66
N LEU A 161 1.61 10.74 -3.60
CA LEU A 161 1.61 12.19 -3.82
C LEU A 161 1.18 12.55 -5.24
N ARG A 162 1.64 11.79 -6.24
CA ARG A 162 1.26 11.97 -7.63
C ARG A 162 -0.22 11.68 -7.86
N ASP A 163 -0.74 10.58 -7.33
CA ASP A 163 -2.16 10.23 -7.43
C ASP A 163 -3.03 11.31 -6.78
N LEU A 164 -2.63 11.80 -5.61
CA LEU A 164 -3.32 12.89 -4.95
C LEU A 164 -3.29 14.18 -5.77
N TYR A 165 -2.13 14.51 -6.35
CA TYR A 165 -1.96 15.69 -7.21
C TYR A 165 -2.86 15.62 -8.45
N ALA A 166 -2.91 14.46 -9.12
CA ALA A 166 -3.77 14.21 -10.27
C ALA A 166 -5.26 14.21 -9.89
N ALA A 167 -5.63 13.63 -8.74
CA ALA A 167 -7.02 13.61 -8.25
C ALA A 167 -7.59 14.99 -7.95
N TYR A 168 -6.74 15.97 -7.64
CA TYR A 168 -7.14 17.38 -7.47
C TYR A 168 -7.15 18.18 -8.78
N GLY A 169 -6.86 17.55 -9.93
CA GLY A 169 -6.87 18.21 -11.24
C GLY A 169 -5.80 19.30 -11.37
N LEU A 170 -4.70 19.19 -10.61
CA LEU A 170 -3.64 20.19 -10.63
C LEU A 170 -2.91 20.20 -11.99
N PRO A 171 -2.31 21.34 -12.39
CA PRO A 171 -1.68 21.48 -13.70
C PRO A 171 -0.64 20.39 -13.94
N HIS A 172 -0.69 19.75 -15.11
CA HIS A 172 0.18 18.62 -15.51
C HIS A 172 0.03 17.34 -14.68
N GLY A 173 -1.04 17.20 -13.88
CA GLY A 173 -1.29 15.97 -13.10
C GLY A 173 -1.43 14.71 -13.94
N GLY A 174 -1.89 14.84 -15.19
CA GLY A 174 -1.99 13.74 -16.14
C GLY A 174 -0.68 13.32 -16.82
N TRP A 175 0.40 14.12 -16.71
CA TRP A 175 1.67 13.83 -17.38
C TRP A 175 2.22 12.45 -16.97
N PRO A 176 2.80 11.63 -17.87
CA PRO A 176 3.12 11.91 -19.28
C PRO A 176 1.97 11.64 -20.26
N TRP A 177 0.79 11.31 -19.74
CA TRP A 177 -0.38 10.94 -20.54
C TRP A 177 -1.15 12.19 -20.99
N ARG A 178 -1.91 12.05 -22.09
CA ARG A 178 -2.69 13.12 -22.72
C ARG A 178 -4.17 12.87 -22.58
#